data_AF-E7ACW5-F1
#
_entry.id   AF-E7ACW5-F1
#
_cell.length_a   1.000
_cell.length_b   1.000
_cell.length_c   1.000
_cell.angle_alpha   90.00
_cell.angle_beta   90.00
_cell.angle_gamma   90.00
#
_symmetry.space_group_name_H-M   'P 1'
#
loop_
_entity.id
_entity.type
_entity.pdbx_description
1 polymer ?
#
loop_
_entity_poly.entity_id
_entity_poly.type
_entity_poly.pdbx_seq_one_letter_code
_entity_poly.pdbx_strand_id
1 'polypeptide(L)'
;MSALPPKKASSAPAAIKLRRVGLFETATNTQSLSVRGLLEGVNDMGNFIVNMKKHVKMGEKPEVNWIIDTICDHRGDKLLHKSGIASCPHCAWNLHLNTLSYDNGRKKQPLKYRLEGRTLQIETSTDLANPYQSSFKGDFKIRYLNHACLYIEAGGVKFITDPWLLGPAFLGGGYLEKASCKEAVHCLVQADFIFISSNRSSCLHPQTLAFVPKSKPFIVGNFPSKSVVRALKNLGFSNIFPLEFQEIYEFNSSFQFSVLKAGDGSEECGLYLCLCGHDVLINPYSNYINRFNLPSGLTLLCTAFFGETSGFPFCIDNYNDQEKKALHNAHLEGLKQQLENLINITQPAYVLPIATPYIHEREPALKVSNTFNDVQECKKICDLYSRTHRETPVKCLTPTDDLTLEFKVADMVQWKEDIHVLKKEVPVKYAQFYAKTFTYEPQKLMGFLKLAGYKANQIVSFIPTNENFEQVVAPIVEANFATQSFKVIPKSVLIESAQGYRVMQLRVRKEILACVIENHLPFEEMLRGFHCRIKRNPNAYEANFWHHFSHLYSSPKAYSVTLG
;
A
#
# COMPACT_ATOMS: atom_id res chain seq x y z
N MET A 1 -32.34 11.70 51.85
CA MET A 1 -31.27 12.49 51.18
C MET A 1 -31.28 12.14 49.71
N SER A 2 -31.33 13.18 48.87
CA SER A 2 -31.70 13.17 47.45
C SER A 2 -30.82 12.27 46.60
N ALA A 3 -31.45 11.40 45.81
CA ALA A 3 -30.83 10.79 44.64
C ALA A 3 -30.43 11.92 43.66
N LEU A 4 -29.17 11.95 43.24
CA LEU A 4 -28.72 12.81 42.15
C LEU A 4 -29.35 12.32 40.84
N PRO A 5 -29.88 13.22 39.99
CA PRO A 5 -30.46 12.82 38.72
C PRO A 5 -29.39 12.26 37.78
N PRO A 6 -29.74 11.32 36.89
CA PRO A 6 -28.80 10.78 35.92
C PRO A 6 -28.28 11.93 35.03
N LYS A 7 -26.95 12.01 34.90
CA LYS A 7 -26.30 12.93 33.95
C LYS A 7 -26.96 12.72 32.59
N LYS A 8 -27.54 13.80 32.04
CA LYS A 8 -28.07 13.86 30.68
C LYS A 8 -27.05 13.21 29.73
N ALA A 9 -27.53 12.28 28.91
CA ALA A 9 -26.77 11.75 27.79
C ALA A 9 -26.15 12.93 27.03
N SER A 10 -24.82 12.88 26.86
CA SER A 10 -24.13 13.85 26.02
C SER A 10 -24.82 13.88 24.66
N SER A 11 -25.15 15.08 24.20
CA SER A 11 -25.64 15.34 22.84
C SER A 11 -24.93 14.43 21.84
N ALA A 12 -25.70 13.82 20.92
CA ALA A 12 -25.13 13.11 19.78
C ALA A 12 -24.01 13.97 19.16
N PRO A 13 -22.83 13.40 18.86
CA PRO A 13 -21.73 14.16 18.29
C PRO A 13 -22.24 14.91 17.06
N ALA A 14 -21.94 16.21 16.98
CA ALA A 14 -22.34 17.03 15.85
C ALA A 14 -21.91 16.34 14.55
N ALA A 15 -22.83 16.25 13.58
CA ALA A 15 -22.52 15.62 12.31
C ALA A 15 -21.29 16.31 11.69
N ILE A 16 -20.28 15.50 11.34
CA ILE A 16 -19.10 15.99 10.63
C ILE A 16 -19.57 16.66 9.34
N LYS A 17 -19.37 17.98 9.24
CA LYS A 17 -19.65 18.74 8.02
C LYS A 17 -18.46 18.66 7.09
N LEU A 18 -18.38 17.56 6.34
CA LEU A 18 -17.40 17.40 5.27
C LEU A 18 -17.85 18.17 4.02
N ARG A 19 -17.01 19.06 3.50
CA ARG A 19 -17.28 19.85 2.29
C ARG A 19 -16.20 19.61 1.24
N ARG A 20 -16.59 19.35 0.00
CA ARG A 20 -15.69 19.42 -1.16
C ARG A 20 -15.45 20.89 -1.52
N VAL A 21 -14.19 21.32 -1.58
CA VAL A 21 -13.82 22.70 -1.93
C VAL A 21 -13.33 22.84 -3.37
N GLY A 22 -12.66 21.84 -3.93
CA GLY A 22 -12.23 21.88 -5.32
C GLY A 22 -11.11 20.91 -5.67
N LEU A 23 -10.21 21.33 -6.56
CA LEU A 23 -9.06 20.57 -7.05
C LEU A 23 -7.76 21.30 -6.70
N PHE A 24 -6.65 20.59 -6.77
CA PHE A 24 -5.33 21.22 -6.79
C PHE A 24 -5.17 22.12 -8.02
N GLU A 25 -4.45 23.22 -7.85
CA GLU A 25 -3.83 23.91 -8.97
C GLU A 25 -2.68 23.05 -9.50
N THR A 26 -2.56 23.01 -10.83
CA THR A 26 -1.60 22.14 -11.52
C THR A 26 -0.72 22.94 -12.45
N ALA A 27 0.60 22.75 -12.36
CA ALA A 27 1.56 23.25 -13.34
C ALA A 27 2.28 22.08 -14.01
N THR A 28 2.12 21.94 -15.33
CA THR A 28 2.78 20.86 -16.10
C THR A 28 4.20 21.25 -16.45
N ASN A 29 5.16 20.44 -16.00
CA ASN A 29 6.57 20.63 -16.31
C ASN A 29 6.89 20.10 -17.70
N THR A 30 7.71 20.86 -18.44
CA THR A 30 8.15 20.49 -19.79
C THR A 30 9.66 20.31 -19.82
N GLN A 31 10.14 19.24 -20.46
CA GLN A 31 11.56 19.03 -20.75
C GLN A 31 11.81 19.04 -22.25
N SER A 32 12.88 19.70 -22.67
CA SER A 32 13.28 19.77 -24.08
C SER A 32 14.25 18.63 -24.44
N LEU A 33 13.96 17.92 -25.52
CA LEU A 33 14.83 16.87 -26.07
C LEU A 33 15.13 17.13 -27.54
N SER A 34 16.41 17.33 -27.87
CA SER A 34 16.84 17.40 -29.26
C SER A 34 16.76 16.03 -29.92
N VAL A 35 16.11 15.94 -31.08
CA VAL A 35 16.05 14.69 -31.87
C VAL A 35 17.11 14.61 -32.96
N ARG A 36 18.08 15.51 -32.95
CA ARG A 36 19.18 15.51 -33.91
C ARG A 36 20.02 14.24 -33.74
N GLY A 37 20.19 13.49 -34.82
CA GLY A 37 21.02 12.28 -34.82
C GLY A 37 20.32 11.02 -34.32
N LEU A 38 19.04 11.09 -33.94
CA LEU A 38 18.29 9.89 -33.60
C LEU A 38 18.08 9.03 -34.85
N LEU A 39 18.23 7.72 -34.67
CA LEU A 39 18.06 6.71 -35.71
C LEU A 39 16.60 6.26 -35.77
N GLU A 40 16.20 5.67 -36.89
CA GLU A 40 14.94 4.95 -36.98
C GLU A 40 14.86 3.85 -35.90
N GLY A 41 13.70 3.72 -35.26
CA GLY A 41 13.51 2.78 -34.15
C GLY A 41 13.79 3.39 -32.79
N VAL A 42 14.19 2.55 -31.83
CA VAL A 42 14.29 2.90 -30.39
C VAL A 42 15.62 3.58 -30.08
N ASN A 43 15.55 4.74 -29.42
CA ASN A 43 16.69 5.52 -28.96
C ASN A 43 16.53 5.79 -27.45
N ASP A 44 17.52 5.42 -26.63
CA ASP A 44 17.57 5.75 -25.20
C ASP A 44 18.34 7.06 -24.99
N MET A 45 17.66 8.04 -24.38
CA MET A 45 18.16 9.39 -24.09
C MET A 45 18.35 9.63 -22.58
N GLY A 46 18.46 8.55 -21.80
CA GLY A 46 18.71 8.57 -20.37
C GLY A 46 17.45 8.79 -19.52
N ASN A 47 16.74 9.91 -19.74
CA ASN A 47 15.47 10.22 -19.05
C ASN A 47 14.25 9.82 -19.88
N PHE A 48 14.43 9.66 -21.19
CA PHE A 48 13.39 9.31 -22.13
C PHE A 48 13.84 8.19 -23.05
N ILE A 49 12.90 7.35 -23.47
CA ILE A 49 13.09 6.42 -24.58
C ILE A 49 12.16 6.86 -25.71
N VAL A 50 12.72 7.06 -26.89
CA VAL A 50 12.02 7.60 -28.06
C VAL A 50 12.04 6.57 -29.18
N ASN A 51 10.88 6.30 -29.77
CA ASN A 51 10.80 5.51 -30.99
C ASN A 51 10.55 6.42 -32.20
N MET A 52 11.55 6.54 -33.06
CA MET A 52 11.48 7.34 -34.27
C MET A 52 10.89 6.51 -35.41
N LYS A 53 9.96 7.09 -36.18
CA LYS A 53 9.40 6.46 -37.39
C LYS A 53 10.41 6.31 -38.50
N LYS A 54 11.39 7.22 -38.57
CA LYS A 54 12.40 7.28 -39.62
C LYS A 54 13.64 7.99 -39.11
N HIS A 55 14.77 7.74 -39.76
CA HIS A 55 15.97 8.53 -39.55
C HIS A 55 15.76 9.97 -40.07
N VAL A 56 16.01 10.97 -39.22
CA VAL A 56 15.74 12.38 -39.55
C VAL A 56 16.93 12.96 -40.32
N LYS A 57 16.79 13.13 -41.64
CA LYS A 57 17.79 13.79 -42.48
C LYS A 57 17.78 15.31 -42.33
N MET A 58 18.86 15.96 -42.77
CA MET A 58 18.96 17.41 -42.74
C MET A 58 17.88 18.05 -43.63
N GLY A 59 16.99 18.82 -43.01
CA GLY A 59 15.86 19.51 -43.64
C GLY A 59 14.51 18.84 -43.42
N GLU A 60 14.50 17.59 -42.93
CA GLU A 60 13.26 16.84 -42.69
C GLU A 60 12.68 17.11 -41.30
N LYS A 61 11.35 17.03 -41.22
CA LYS A 61 10.63 17.07 -39.95
C LYS A 61 10.77 15.72 -39.22
N PRO A 62 11.06 15.74 -37.92
CA PRO A 62 11.01 14.56 -37.08
C PRO A 62 9.64 13.90 -37.06
N GLU A 63 9.64 12.57 -37.10
CA GLU A 63 8.43 11.77 -36.93
C GLU A 63 8.67 10.74 -35.83
N VAL A 64 7.87 10.82 -34.77
CA VAL A 64 7.98 9.99 -33.56
C VAL A 64 6.74 9.09 -33.49
N ASN A 65 6.95 7.80 -33.25
CA ASN A 65 5.87 6.85 -32.97
C ASN A 65 5.34 7.02 -31.55
N TRP A 66 6.26 7.06 -30.59
CA TRP A 66 5.97 7.29 -29.18
C TRP A 66 7.24 7.74 -28.45
N ILE A 67 7.02 8.37 -27.30
CA ILE A 67 8.05 8.71 -26.32
C ILE A 67 7.54 8.32 -24.94
N ILE A 68 8.41 7.77 -24.10
CA ILE A 68 8.12 7.42 -22.71
C ILE A 68 9.22 7.97 -21.80
N ASP A 69 8.90 8.21 -20.53
CA ASP A 69 9.92 8.38 -19.49
C ASP A 69 10.61 7.03 -19.18
N THR A 70 11.77 7.10 -18.52
CA THR A 70 12.46 5.94 -17.96
C THR A 70 12.02 5.65 -16.52
N ILE A 71 10.81 6.01 -16.11
CA ILE A 71 10.29 5.74 -14.75
C ILE A 71 9.50 4.44 -14.75
N CYS A 72 9.76 3.57 -13.79
CA CYS A 72 9.02 2.32 -13.62
C CYS A 72 7.62 2.60 -13.07
N ASP A 73 6.58 2.17 -13.80
CA ASP A 73 5.19 2.40 -13.37
C ASP A 73 4.81 1.67 -12.06
N HIS A 74 5.63 0.72 -11.58
CA HIS A 74 5.39 0.01 -10.32
C HIS A 74 5.95 0.75 -9.09
N ARG A 75 7.14 1.33 -9.17
CA ARG A 75 7.82 1.89 -7.98
C ARG A 75 8.36 3.30 -8.14
N GLY A 76 8.35 3.84 -9.35
CA GLY A 76 8.94 5.13 -9.63
C GLY A 76 10.47 5.10 -9.85
N ASP A 77 11.09 3.92 -9.86
CA ASP A 77 12.54 3.76 -10.09
C ASP A 77 12.92 3.92 -11.55
N LYS A 78 14.20 4.25 -11.82
CA LYS A 78 14.71 4.34 -13.19
C LYS A 78 14.77 2.96 -13.87
N LEU A 79 14.20 2.87 -15.06
CA LEU A 79 14.27 1.73 -15.98
C LEU A 79 15.61 1.76 -16.73
N LEU A 80 16.22 0.58 -16.85
CA LEU A 80 17.47 0.37 -17.58
C LEU A 80 17.15 -0.34 -18.90
N HIS A 81 17.41 0.31 -20.04
CA HIS A 81 17.14 -0.24 -21.36
C HIS A 81 18.29 -1.16 -21.82
N LYS A 82 17.94 -2.39 -22.22
CA LYS A 82 18.83 -3.32 -22.90
C LYS A 82 18.06 -4.10 -23.96
N SER A 83 18.51 -4.01 -25.22
CA SER A 83 18.05 -4.86 -26.33
C SER A 83 16.51 -4.92 -26.49
N GLY A 84 15.84 -3.77 -26.45
CA GLY A 84 14.38 -3.68 -26.66
C GLY A 84 13.53 -3.97 -25.41
N ILE A 85 14.16 -4.26 -24.27
CA ILE A 85 13.51 -4.44 -22.97
C ILE A 85 14.05 -3.37 -22.01
N ALA A 86 13.16 -2.70 -21.28
CA ALA A 86 13.54 -1.77 -20.21
C ALA A 86 13.15 -2.37 -18.85
N SER A 87 14.14 -2.65 -18.01
CA SER A 87 13.97 -3.41 -16.75
C SER A 87 14.17 -2.50 -15.54
N CYS A 88 13.32 -2.67 -14.53
CA CYS A 88 13.52 -2.02 -13.23
C CYS A 88 14.47 -2.84 -12.33
N PRO A 89 15.57 -2.26 -11.83
CA PRO A 89 16.55 -2.99 -11.02
C PRO A 89 16.02 -3.43 -9.65
N HIS A 90 15.01 -2.74 -9.09
CA HIS A 90 14.53 -2.98 -7.72
C HIS A 90 13.24 -3.80 -7.60
N CYS A 91 12.49 -3.97 -8.69
CA CYS A 91 11.29 -4.81 -8.69
C CYS A 91 11.23 -5.86 -9.81
N ALA A 92 12.25 -5.92 -10.67
CA ALA A 92 12.37 -6.88 -11.76
C ALA A 92 11.22 -6.86 -12.78
N TRP A 93 10.44 -5.78 -12.85
CA TRP A 93 9.46 -5.61 -13.93
C TRP A 93 10.19 -5.27 -15.23
N ASN A 94 9.91 -6.05 -16.28
CA ASN A 94 10.44 -5.81 -17.62
C ASN A 94 9.36 -5.22 -18.51
N LEU A 95 9.67 -4.10 -19.15
CA LEU A 95 8.84 -3.43 -20.16
C LEU A 95 9.34 -3.82 -21.55
N HIS A 96 8.48 -4.42 -22.36
CA HIS A 96 8.77 -4.73 -23.76
C HIS A 96 8.48 -3.52 -24.65
N LEU A 97 9.51 -2.90 -25.22
CA LEU A 97 9.37 -1.62 -25.93
C LEU A 97 8.63 -1.74 -27.28
N ASN A 98 8.59 -2.93 -27.87
CA ASN A 98 7.81 -3.19 -29.09
C ASN A 98 6.29 -3.06 -28.87
N THR A 99 5.82 -3.29 -27.64
CA THR A 99 4.39 -3.32 -27.28
C THR A 99 4.03 -2.33 -26.18
N LEU A 100 5.03 -1.66 -25.60
CA LEU A 100 4.93 -0.85 -24.38
C LEU A 100 4.19 -1.56 -23.24
N SER A 101 4.40 -2.87 -23.13
CA SER A 101 3.71 -3.72 -22.15
C SER A 101 4.70 -4.39 -21.22
N TYR A 102 4.40 -4.36 -19.92
CA TYR A 102 5.15 -5.11 -18.91
C TYR A 102 4.80 -6.61 -18.97
N ASP A 103 5.65 -7.48 -18.40
CA ASP A 103 5.42 -8.94 -18.33
C ASP A 103 4.08 -9.36 -17.69
N ASN A 104 3.51 -8.48 -16.86
CA ASN A 104 2.21 -8.67 -16.22
C ASN A 104 1.02 -8.15 -17.05
N GLY A 105 1.27 -7.63 -18.25
CA GLY A 105 0.27 -7.09 -19.18
C GLY A 105 -0.08 -5.62 -18.98
N ARG A 106 0.47 -4.94 -17.97
CA ARG A 106 0.25 -3.50 -17.78
C ARG A 106 0.91 -2.71 -18.93
N LYS A 107 0.21 -1.73 -19.48
CA LYS A 107 0.73 -0.88 -20.57
C LYS A 107 1.30 0.44 -20.04
N LYS A 108 2.55 0.74 -20.40
CA LYS A 108 3.15 2.06 -20.17
C LYS A 108 2.56 3.06 -21.18
N GLN A 109 2.12 4.21 -20.68
CA GLN A 109 1.50 5.23 -21.53
C GLN A 109 2.57 6.16 -22.12
N PRO A 110 2.53 6.44 -23.44
CA PRO A 110 3.36 7.47 -24.03
C PRO A 110 3.12 8.85 -23.40
N LEU A 111 4.19 9.63 -23.29
CA LEU A 111 4.13 11.03 -22.87
C LEU A 111 3.57 11.90 -24.00
N LYS A 112 2.88 12.97 -23.61
CA LYS A 112 2.48 14.04 -24.53
C LYS A 112 3.68 14.91 -24.85
N TYR A 113 3.77 15.38 -26.09
CA TYR A 113 4.82 16.29 -26.51
C TYR A 113 4.34 17.22 -27.62
N ARG A 114 5.07 18.33 -27.81
CA ARG A 114 4.96 19.22 -28.97
C ARG A 114 6.31 19.27 -29.69
N LEU A 115 6.27 19.47 -31.00
CA LEU A 115 7.48 19.57 -31.81
C LEU A 115 7.75 21.03 -32.17
N GLU A 116 8.93 21.52 -31.77
CA GLU A 116 9.42 22.86 -32.09
C GLU A 116 10.71 22.74 -32.89
N GLY A 117 10.59 22.82 -34.22
CA GLY A 117 11.70 22.55 -35.12
C GLY A 117 12.18 21.10 -35.02
N ARG A 118 13.32 20.89 -34.34
CA ARG A 118 13.93 19.57 -34.07
C ARG A 118 14.00 19.22 -32.58
N THR A 119 13.22 19.91 -31.77
CA THR A 119 13.17 19.72 -30.33
C THR A 119 11.78 19.22 -29.95
N LEU A 120 11.72 18.15 -29.18
CA LEU A 120 10.50 17.70 -28.53
C LEU A 120 10.37 18.44 -27.20
N GLN A 121 9.26 19.13 -27.02
CA GLN A 121 8.83 19.69 -25.75
C GLN A 121 7.91 18.67 -25.08
N ILE A 122 8.43 17.96 -24.09
CA ILE A 122 7.80 16.76 -23.50
C ILE A 122 7.15 17.14 -22.17
N GLU A 123 5.86 16.86 -22.03
CA GLU A 123 5.16 17.00 -20.75
C GLU A 123 5.60 15.87 -19.79
N THR A 124 6.05 16.22 -18.59
CA THR A 124 6.68 15.30 -17.63
C THR A 124 5.86 15.17 -16.33
N SER A 125 6.29 15.84 -15.25
CA SER A 125 5.57 15.88 -13.97
C SER A 125 4.53 16.99 -13.95
N THR A 126 3.63 16.91 -12.97
CA THR A 126 2.68 17.97 -12.67
C THR A 126 2.86 18.37 -11.21
N ASP A 127 3.24 19.63 -10.99
CA ASP A 127 3.33 20.19 -9.65
C ASP A 127 1.92 20.47 -9.14
N LEU A 128 1.66 20.12 -7.88
CA LEU A 128 0.38 20.34 -7.23
C LEU A 128 0.50 21.42 -6.17
N ALA A 129 -0.42 22.38 -6.20
CA ALA A 129 -0.58 23.37 -5.13
C ALA A 129 -2.03 23.35 -4.63
N ASN A 130 -2.22 23.53 -3.32
CA ASN A 130 -3.56 23.67 -2.74
C ASN A 130 -3.94 25.16 -2.73
N PRO A 131 -4.84 25.62 -3.62
CA PRO A 131 -5.19 27.05 -3.71
C PRO A 131 -6.09 27.51 -2.55
N TYR A 132 -6.59 26.58 -1.73
CA TYR A 132 -7.49 26.85 -0.61
C TYR A 132 -6.75 26.95 0.72
N GLN A 133 -5.44 26.74 0.73
CA GLN A 133 -4.61 26.81 1.93
C GLN A 133 -4.69 28.20 2.57
N SER A 134 -4.86 28.22 3.89
CA SER A 134 -4.78 29.48 4.64
C SER A 134 -3.36 30.04 4.59
N SER A 135 -3.24 31.35 4.41
CA SER A 135 -1.96 32.07 4.53
C SER A 135 -1.44 32.12 5.97
N PHE A 136 -2.29 31.82 6.96
CA PHE A 136 -1.91 31.78 8.36
C PHE A 136 -1.57 30.35 8.79
N LYS A 137 -0.37 30.18 9.36
CA LYS A 137 0.03 28.94 10.04
C LYS A 137 -0.42 28.97 11.49
N GLY A 138 -1.09 27.92 11.93
CA GLY A 138 -1.44 27.67 13.33
C GLY A 138 -0.89 26.32 13.80
N ASP A 139 -1.28 25.88 14.98
CA ASP A 139 -0.67 24.70 15.60
C ASP A 139 -1.41 23.41 15.21
N PHE A 140 -0.66 22.32 15.00
CA PHE A 140 -1.21 20.98 14.93
C PHE A 140 -0.37 19.98 15.72
N LYS A 141 -1.00 18.90 16.18
CA LYS A 141 -0.37 17.84 16.96
C LYS A 141 -0.40 16.53 16.22
N ILE A 142 0.64 15.73 16.38
CA ILE A 142 0.71 14.36 15.90
C ILE A 142 1.37 13.47 16.96
N ARG A 143 0.83 12.27 17.10
CA ARG A 143 1.40 11.20 17.91
C ARG A 143 1.40 9.91 17.09
N TYR A 144 2.56 9.29 17.00
CA TYR A 144 2.68 7.92 16.50
C TYR A 144 2.13 6.96 17.56
N LEU A 145 1.30 6.00 17.17
CA LEU A 145 0.71 5.04 18.11
C LEU A 145 1.29 3.63 17.93
N ASN A 146 1.26 3.09 16.71
CA ASN A 146 1.90 1.82 16.36
C ASN A 146 1.84 1.60 14.85
N HIS A 147 2.76 0.85 14.25
CA HIS A 147 2.77 0.53 12.82
C HIS A 147 2.52 1.76 11.91
N ALA A 148 1.38 1.85 11.24
CA ALA A 148 0.97 3.00 10.41
C ALA A 148 -0.06 3.92 11.10
N CYS A 149 -0.37 3.64 12.37
CA CYS A 149 -1.39 4.32 13.15
C CYS A 149 -0.85 5.63 13.74
N LEU A 150 -1.38 6.74 13.23
CA LEU A 150 -1.08 8.10 13.68
C LEU A 150 -2.35 8.71 14.26
N TYR A 151 -2.23 9.45 15.35
CA TYR A 151 -3.30 10.27 15.90
C TYR A 151 -2.93 11.75 15.75
N ILE A 152 -3.81 12.55 15.15
CA ILE A 152 -3.54 13.92 14.75
C ILE A 152 -4.67 14.84 15.23
N GLU A 153 -4.29 16.01 15.75
CA GLU A 153 -5.23 17.07 16.15
C GLU A 153 -4.88 18.38 15.45
N ALA A 154 -5.85 19.00 14.77
CA ALA A 154 -5.66 20.30 14.12
C ALA A 154 -7.01 21.00 13.95
N GLY A 155 -7.05 22.33 14.13
CA GLY A 155 -8.26 23.13 13.84
C GLY A 155 -9.52 22.65 14.57
N GLY A 156 -9.37 22.12 15.80
CA GLY A 156 -10.46 21.55 16.60
C GLY A 156 -10.95 20.16 16.15
N VAL A 157 -10.26 19.50 15.22
CA VAL A 157 -10.59 18.18 14.68
C VAL A 157 -9.52 17.18 15.07
N LYS A 158 -9.94 15.97 15.45
CA LYS A 158 -9.10 14.85 15.85
C LYS A 158 -9.31 13.68 14.90
N PHE A 159 -8.24 13.06 14.40
CA PHE A 159 -8.38 11.87 13.57
C PHE A 159 -7.27 10.85 13.77
N ILE A 160 -7.55 9.63 13.33
CA ILE A 160 -6.62 8.51 13.41
C ILE A 160 -6.51 7.79 12.06
N THR A 161 -5.31 7.37 11.69
CA THR A 161 -5.05 6.61 10.45
C THR A 161 -4.87 5.14 10.77
N ASP A 162 -5.29 4.24 9.88
CA ASP A 162 -4.92 2.81 9.82
C ASP A 162 -4.74 2.12 11.20
N PRO A 163 -5.81 2.02 12.01
CA PRO A 163 -5.70 1.65 13.42
C PRO A 163 -5.49 0.14 13.61
N TRP A 164 -4.23 -0.30 13.60
CA TRP A 164 -3.81 -1.61 14.11
C TRP A 164 -3.11 -1.46 15.46
N LEU A 165 -3.84 -1.75 16.54
CA LEU A 165 -3.39 -1.53 17.93
C LEU A 165 -3.44 -2.80 18.78
N LEU A 166 -4.22 -3.80 18.38
CA LEU A 166 -4.51 -5.01 19.15
C LEU A 166 -4.51 -6.21 18.22
N GLY A 167 -4.23 -7.39 18.74
CA GLY A 167 -4.33 -8.64 17.98
C GLY A 167 -3.40 -8.74 16.76
N PRO A 168 -3.38 -9.90 16.10
CA PRO A 168 -2.58 -10.11 14.90
C PRO A 168 -3.34 -9.75 13.62
N ALA A 169 -2.61 -9.18 12.67
CA ALA A 169 -3.02 -9.07 11.28
C ALA A 169 -2.70 -10.37 10.51
N PHE A 170 -3.20 -10.45 9.28
CA PHE A 170 -2.90 -11.51 8.32
C PHE A 170 -3.14 -12.92 8.87
N LEU A 171 -4.32 -13.11 9.47
CA LEU A 171 -4.79 -14.40 10.00
C LEU A 171 -3.86 -15.05 11.05
N GLY A 172 -3.23 -14.22 11.89
CA GLY A 172 -2.28 -14.71 12.89
C GLY A 172 -0.86 -14.88 12.35
N GLY A 173 -0.59 -14.39 11.14
CA GLY A 173 0.74 -14.37 10.52
C GLY A 173 1.59 -13.18 10.91
N GLY A 174 1.01 -12.06 11.37
CA GLY A 174 1.75 -10.85 11.74
C GLY A 174 1.32 -10.25 13.08
N TYR A 175 2.28 -9.88 13.93
CA TYR A 175 2.05 -9.31 15.27
C TYR A 175 2.81 -7.99 15.46
N LEU A 176 2.20 -6.99 16.08
CA LEU A 176 2.90 -5.74 16.39
C LEU A 176 4.20 -6.00 17.18
N GLU A 177 5.32 -5.40 16.77
CA GLU A 177 6.61 -5.58 17.41
C GLU A 177 6.59 -5.16 18.89
N LYS A 178 5.94 -4.02 19.14
CA LYS A 178 5.61 -3.49 20.47
C LYS A 178 4.11 -3.57 20.68
N ALA A 179 3.69 -4.00 21.88
CA ALA A 179 2.29 -3.90 22.25
C ALA A 179 1.93 -2.41 22.35
N SER A 180 0.75 -2.03 21.85
CA SER A 180 0.24 -0.67 22.01
C SER A 180 -0.07 -0.36 23.47
N CYS A 181 -0.25 0.92 23.78
CA CYS A 181 -0.68 1.40 25.09
C CYS A 181 -2.20 1.60 25.17
N LYS A 182 -2.75 1.65 26.39
CA LYS A 182 -4.17 1.96 26.64
C LYS A 182 -4.58 3.31 26.04
N GLU A 183 -3.67 4.27 26.10
CA GLU A 183 -3.84 5.63 25.59
C GLU A 183 -4.05 5.63 24.08
N ALA A 184 -3.41 4.73 23.33
CA ALA A 184 -3.66 4.59 21.89
C ALA A 184 -5.10 4.16 21.60
N VAL A 185 -5.67 3.27 22.42
CA VAL A 185 -7.09 2.87 22.31
C VAL A 185 -8.01 4.04 22.72
N HIS A 186 -7.62 4.85 23.71
CA HIS A 186 -8.36 6.07 24.04
C HIS A 186 -8.36 7.07 22.88
N CYS A 187 -7.21 7.31 22.22
CA CYS A 187 -7.10 8.14 21.02
C CYS A 187 -8.05 7.65 19.91
N LEU A 188 -8.10 6.34 19.65
CA LEU A 188 -9.02 5.74 18.68
C LEU A 188 -10.50 6.06 19.01
N VAL A 189 -10.90 5.91 20.26
CA VAL A 189 -12.28 6.16 20.70
C VAL A 189 -12.61 7.65 20.62
N GLN A 190 -11.67 8.53 20.96
CA GLN A 190 -11.84 9.98 20.99
C GLN A 190 -11.77 10.66 19.61
N ALA A 191 -11.11 10.05 18.61
CA ALA A 191 -11.00 10.62 17.27
C ALA A 191 -12.39 10.94 16.68
N ASP A 192 -12.53 12.06 15.98
CA ASP A 192 -13.80 12.42 15.33
C ASP A 192 -14.08 11.50 14.14
N PHE A 193 -13.03 11.10 13.41
CA PHE A 193 -13.11 10.15 12.29
C PHE A 193 -11.87 9.27 12.18
N ILE A 194 -11.97 8.22 11.35
CA ILE A 194 -10.90 7.27 11.06
C ILE A 194 -10.61 7.31 9.55
N PHE A 195 -9.33 7.40 9.19
CA PHE A 195 -8.87 7.20 7.80
C PHE A 195 -8.36 5.77 7.61
N ILE A 196 -8.78 5.12 6.52
CA ILE A 196 -8.32 3.77 6.14
C ILE A 196 -7.72 3.83 4.73
N SER A 197 -6.43 3.52 4.63
CA SER A 197 -5.64 3.61 3.38
C SER A 197 -5.85 2.45 2.41
N SER A 198 -6.21 1.27 2.92
CA SER A 198 -6.37 0.04 2.13
C SER A 198 -7.23 -1.00 2.85
N ASN A 199 -7.60 -2.07 2.16
CA ASN A 199 -8.36 -3.18 2.75
C ASN A 199 -7.48 -4.22 3.47
N ARG A 200 -6.17 -3.97 3.61
CA ARG A 200 -5.24 -4.85 4.33
C ARG A 200 -5.63 -4.92 5.80
N SER A 201 -5.53 -6.09 6.44
CA SER A 201 -5.88 -6.25 7.86
C SER A 201 -4.98 -5.47 8.83
N SER A 202 -3.81 -4.99 8.40
CA SER A 202 -2.97 -4.05 9.18
C SER A 202 -3.43 -2.58 9.09
N CYS A 203 -4.37 -2.26 8.19
CA CYS A 203 -4.97 -0.93 8.03
C CYS A 203 -6.42 -0.94 8.54
N LEU A 204 -7.21 -1.90 8.03
CA LEU A 204 -8.59 -2.16 8.41
C LEU A 204 -8.61 -3.36 9.37
N HIS A 205 -8.34 -3.11 10.65
CA HIS A 205 -8.15 -4.18 11.63
C HIS A 205 -9.41 -4.49 12.43
N PRO A 206 -10.12 -5.63 12.21
CA PRO A 206 -11.40 -5.89 12.86
C PRO A 206 -11.35 -5.89 14.39
N GLN A 207 -10.29 -6.44 15.00
CA GLN A 207 -10.17 -6.51 16.46
C GLN A 207 -10.00 -5.12 17.10
N THR A 208 -9.23 -4.22 16.47
CA THR A 208 -9.11 -2.83 16.92
C THR A 208 -10.43 -2.09 16.70
N LEU A 209 -11.04 -2.27 15.52
CA LEU A 209 -12.29 -1.60 15.15
C LEU A 209 -13.50 -2.08 15.96
N ALA A 210 -13.40 -3.21 16.68
CA ALA A 210 -14.44 -3.65 17.61
C ALA A 210 -14.71 -2.65 18.76
N PHE A 211 -13.71 -1.83 19.11
CA PHE A 211 -13.83 -0.76 20.12
C PHE A 211 -14.47 0.53 19.57
N VAL A 212 -14.72 0.59 18.26
CA VAL A 212 -15.22 1.79 17.58
C VAL A 212 -16.76 1.74 17.48
N PRO A 213 -17.48 2.81 17.87
CA PRO A 213 -18.91 2.92 17.65
C PRO A 213 -19.28 2.76 16.17
N LYS A 214 -20.37 2.04 15.86
CA LYS A 214 -20.79 1.77 14.46
C LYS A 214 -21.16 3.02 13.66
N SER A 215 -21.48 4.11 14.36
CA SER A 215 -21.74 5.43 13.79
C SER A 215 -20.50 6.28 13.51
N LYS A 216 -19.30 5.83 13.95
CA LYS A 216 -18.03 6.56 13.74
C LYS A 216 -17.82 6.82 12.24
N PRO A 217 -17.56 8.07 11.84
CA PRO A 217 -17.20 8.44 10.47
C PRO A 217 -15.88 7.78 10.01
N PHE A 218 -15.88 7.24 8.79
CA PHE A 218 -14.69 6.75 8.09
C PHE A 218 -14.45 7.52 6.80
N ILE A 219 -13.21 7.90 6.55
CA ILE A 219 -12.75 8.43 5.27
C ILE A 219 -11.92 7.37 4.57
N VAL A 220 -12.24 7.12 3.31
CA VAL A 220 -11.56 6.10 2.49
C VAL A 220 -11.40 6.60 1.06
N GLY A 221 -10.45 6.05 0.32
CA GLY A 221 -10.36 6.29 -1.13
C GLY A 221 -11.56 5.69 -1.87
N ASN A 222 -12.06 6.39 -2.89
CA ASN A 222 -13.17 5.93 -3.73
C ASN A 222 -12.71 4.89 -4.78
N PHE A 223 -12.04 3.82 -4.33
CA PHE A 223 -11.51 2.78 -5.22
C PHE A 223 -12.60 2.15 -6.11
N PRO A 224 -12.27 1.72 -7.34
CA PRO A 224 -13.23 1.07 -8.23
C PRO A 224 -13.87 -0.17 -7.63
N SER A 225 -13.10 -1.02 -6.95
CA SER A 225 -13.65 -2.24 -6.37
C SER A 225 -14.58 -1.97 -5.19
N LYS A 226 -14.51 -0.81 -4.52
CA LYS A 226 -15.18 -0.54 -3.23
C LYS A 226 -14.82 -1.55 -2.11
N SER A 227 -13.68 -2.23 -2.20
CA SER A 227 -13.23 -3.26 -1.26
C SER A 227 -13.25 -2.77 0.20
N VAL A 228 -12.65 -1.62 0.49
CA VAL A 228 -12.62 -0.99 1.82
C VAL A 228 -14.03 -0.67 2.32
N VAL A 229 -14.87 -0.06 1.46
CA VAL A 229 -16.26 0.30 1.80
C VAL A 229 -17.07 -0.94 2.15
N ARG A 230 -16.98 -2.01 1.35
CA ARG A 230 -17.69 -3.26 1.63
C ARG A 230 -17.22 -3.89 2.94
N ALA A 231 -15.90 -3.94 3.18
CA ALA A 231 -15.35 -4.50 4.41
C ALA A 231 -15.86 -3.74 5.65
N LEU A 232 -15.84 -2.39 5.63
CA LEU A 232 -16.37 -1.59 6.73
C LEU A 232 -17.89 -1.79 6.93
N LYS A 233 -18.68 -1.84 5.85
CA LYS A 233 -20.13 -2.12 5.93
C LYS A 233 -20.41 -3.49 6.54
N ASN A 234 -19.65 -4.51 6.16
CA ASN A 234 -19.81 -5.85 6.71
C ASN A 234 -19.42 -5.95 8.18
N LEU A 235 -18.49 -5.11 8.65
CA LEU A 235 -18.21 -4.93 10.08
C LEU A 235 -19.29 -4.13 10.83
N GLY A 236 -20.33 -3.69 10.14
CA GLY A 236 -21.50 -2.99 10.70
C GLY A 236 -21.37 -1.47 10.75
N PHE A 237 -20.34 -0.88 10.14
CA PHE A 237 -20.20 0.58 10.11
C PHE A 237 -21.14 1.21 9.07
N SER A 238 -21.84 2.27 9.46
CA SER A 238 -22.85 2.91 8.60
C SER A 238 -22.38 4.23 7.98
N ASN A 239 -21.36 4.87 8.54
CA ASN A 239 -20.94 6.22 8.18
C ASN A 239 -19.58 6.22 7.46
N ILE A 240 -19.59 6.00 6.15
CA ILE A 240 -18.39 5.82 5.34
C ILE A 240 -18.42 6.83 4.19
N PHE A 241 -17.37 7.64 4.09
CA PHE A 241 -17.17 8.68 3.08
C PHE A 241 -16.08 8.24 2.09
N PRO A 242 -16.45 7.59 0.98
CA PRO A 242 -15.51 7.31 -0.10
C PRO A 242 -15.26 8.60 -0.88
N LEU A 243 -14.00 9.05 -0.93
CA LEU A 243 -13.61 10.34 -1.52
C LEU A 243 -12.89 10.15 -2.85
N GLU A 244 -13.19 11.04 -3.79
CA GLU A 244 -12.53 11.05 -5.09
C GLU A 244 -11.06 11.48 -4.95
N PHE A 245 -10.20 10.85 -5.75
CA PHE A 245 -8.76 11.12 -5.70
C PHE A 245 -8.45 12.52 -6.25
N GLN A 246 -7.51 13.22 -5.62
CA GLN A 246 -7.06 14.58 -5.95
C GLN A 246 -8.14 15.68 -5.80
N GLU A 247 -9.33 15.35 -5.29
CA GLU A 247 -10.27 16.37 -4.83
C GLU A 247 -9.88 16.83 -3.43
N ILE A 248 -10.01 18.13 -3.19
CA ILE A 248 -9.74 18.76 -1.90
C ILE A 248 -11.06 18.89 -1.16
N TYR A 249 -11.05 18.36 0.06
CA TYR A 249 -12.15 18.42 1.01
C TYR A 249 -11.70 19.15 2.28
N GLU A 250 -12.65 19.61 3.08
CA GLU A 250 -12.38 20.23 4.36
C GLU A 250 -13.47 19.94 5.40
N PHE A 251 -13.11 20.05 6.67
CA PHE A 251 -14.07 20.18 7.77
C PHE A 251 -14.28 21.65 8.16
N ASN A 252 -13.21 22.43 8.05
CA ASN A 252 -13.17 23.87 8.22
C ASN A 252 -11.91 24.40 7.53
N SER A 253 -11.74 25.73 7.50
CA SER A 253 -10.60 26.38 6.84
C SER A 253 -9.22 26.02 7.43
N SER A 254 -9.18 25.43 8.62
CA SER A 254 -7.96 24.98 9.30
C SER A 254 -7.70 23.48 9.14
N PHE A 255 -8.56 22.74 8.44
CA PHE A 255 -8.39 21.32 8.18
C PHE A 255 -8.90 20.97 6.79
N GLN A 256 -7.97 20.89 5.83
CA GLN A 256 -8.23 20.47 4.46
C GLN A 256 -7.43 19.22 4.14
N PHE A 257 -7.88 18.42 3.19
CA PHE A 257 -7.22 17.18 2.83
C PHE A 257 -7.64 16.65 1.46
N SER A 258 -6.81 15.78 0.91
CA SER A 258 -7.11 15.05 -0.32
C SER A 258 -6.56 13.63 -0.25
N VAL A 259 -7.31 12.68 -0.80
CA VAL A 259 -6.86 11.28 -0.91
C VAL A 259 -6.05 11.12 -2.20
N LEU A 260 -4.87 10.54 -2.09
CA LEU A 260 -3.94 10.34 -3.19
C LEU A 260 -3.71 8.84 -3.45
N LYS A 261 -3.99 8.36 -4.65
CA LYS A 261 -3.86 6.93 -5.00
C LYS A 261 -2.42 6.49 -5.20
N ALA A 262 -2.15 5.20 -5.05
CA ALA A 262 -0.93 4.57 -5.52
C ALA A 262 -0.76 4.71 -7.05
N GLY A 263 0.47 4.91 -7.50
CA GLY A 263 0.79 5.04 -8.92
C GLY A 263 0.87 3.70 -9.64
N ASP A 264 1.03 2.61 -8.89
CA ASP A 264 1.21 1.26 -9.41
C ASP A 264 -0.10 0.53 -9.78
N GLY A 265 -1.24 1.16 -9.48
CA GLY A 265 -2.56 0.60 -9.73
C GLY A 265 -3.06 -0.33 -8.62
N SER A 266 -2.31 -0.49 -7.53
CA SER A 266 -2.84 -1.10 -6.31
C SER A 266 -3.97 -0.24 -5.72
N GLU A 267 -4.90 -0.87 -5.02
CA GLU A 267 -5.95 -0.14 -4.30
C GLU A 267 -5.47 0.30 -2.92
N GLU A 268 -4.41 1.11 -2.94
CA GLU A 268 -3.83 1.79 -1.79
C GLU A 268 -3.85 3.30 -2.03
N CYS A 269 -3.95 4.05 -0.93
CA CYS A 269 -3.89 5.50 -0.99
C CYS A 269 -3.14 6.09 0.21
N GLY A 270 -2.54 7.26 -0.01
CA GLY A 270 -2.09 8.15 1.04
C GLY A 270 -3.05 9.33 1.22
N LEU A 271 -2.69 10.20 2.14
CA LEU A 271 -3.47 11.36 2.53
C LEU A 271 -2.57 12.60 2.49
N TYR A 272 -2.91 13.56 1.63
CA TYR A 272 -2.42 14.93 1.74
C TYR A 272 -3.32 15.69 2.72
N LEU A 273 -2.71 16.47 3.61
CA LEU A 273 -3.38 17.27 4.62
C LEU A 273 -2.82 18.69 4.58
N CYS A 274 -3.71 19.68 4.70
CA CYS A 274 -3.35 21.03 5.08
C CYS A 274 -3.91 21.30 6.48
N LEU A 275 -3.05 21.22 7.49
CA LEU A 275 -3.37 21.32 8.91
C LEU A 275 -2.98 22.69 9.42
N CYS A 276 -3.96 23.57 9.63
CA CYS A 276 -3.73 24.95 10.05
C CYS A 276 -2.65 25.65 9.20
N GLY A 277 -2.71 25.50 7.87
CA GLY A 277 -1.71 26.08 6.95
C GLY A 277 -0.42 25.28 6.79
N HIS A 278 -0.26 24.13 7.45
CA HIS A 278 0.87 23.22 7.27
C HIS A 278 0.55 22.07 6.33
N ASP A 279 1.37 21.87 5.30
CA ASP A 279 1.23 20.73 4.39
C ASP A 279 1.88 19.48 4.97
N VAL A 280 1.13 18.38 5.00
CA VAL A 280 1.56 17.08 5.52
C VAL A 280 1.16 16.00 4.52
N LEU A 281 2.07 15.06 4.27
CA LEU A 281 1.79 13.88 3.46
C LEU A 281 1.93 12.61 4.30
N ILE A 282 0.89 11.79 4.34
CA ILE A 282 0.91 10.47 4.97
C ILE A 282 0.82 9.40 3.88
N ASN A 283 1.91 8.66 3.66
CA ASN A 283 2.00 7.58 2.70
C ASN A 283 2.38 6.25 3.38
N PRO A 284 1.40 5.47 3.87
CA PRO A 284 1.71 4.26 4.62
C PRO A 284 2.20 3.14 3.70
N TYR A 285 1.68 3.00 2.47
CA TYR A 285 2.06 1.88 1.58
C TYR A 285 2.01 2.18 0.08
N SER A 286 1.56 3.37 -0.34
CA SER A 286 1.29 3.62 -1.76
C SER A 286 2.58 3.77 -2.54
N ASN A 287 2.94 2.73 -3.31
CA ASN A 287 4.07 2.81 -4.22
C ASN A 287 3.81 3.89 -5.28
N TYR A 288 4.86 4.66 -5.59
CA TYR A 288 4.78 5.70 -6.62
C TYR A 288 3.55 6.62 -6.41
N ILE A 289 3.29 7.01 -5.15
CA ILE A 289 2.07 7.74 -4.75
C ILE A 289 1.80 8.93 -5.66
N ASN A 290 0.56 8.99 -6.16
CA ASN A 290 0.07 9.96 -7.14
C ASN A 290 1.00 10.17 -8.35
N ARG A 291 1.78 9.15 -8.72
CA ARG A 291 2.83 9.23 -9.74
C ARG A 291 3.87 10.32 -9.51
N PHE A 292 4.13 10.63 -8.24
CA PHE A 292 4.98 11.71 -7.78
C PHE A 292 4.54 13.13 -8.19
N ASN A 293 3.29 13.30 -8.66
CA ASN A 293 2.66 14.61 -8.74
C ASN A 293 2.19 14.99 -7.34
N LEU A 294 3.03 15.69 -6.58
CA LEU A 294 2.82 15.96 -5.16
C LEU A 294 3.10 17.44 -4.86
N PRO A 295 2.51 18.00 -3.79
CA PRO A 295 2.92 19.30 -3.26
C PRO A 295 4.36 19.28 -2.75
N SER A 296 5.04 20.42 -2.88
CA SER A 296 6.38 20.66 -2.34
C SER A 296 6.33 21.58 -1.11
N GLY A 297 7.44 21.70 -0.38
CA GLY A 297 7.52 22.53 0.83
C GLY A 297 6.74 21.96 2.01
N LEU A 298 6.67 20.63 2.12
CA LEU A 298 5.92 19.98 3.20
C LEU A 298 6.49 20.34 4.58
N THR A 299 5.62 20.49 5.57
CA THR A 299 6.04 20.51 6.98
C THR A 299 6.45 19.11 7.41
N LEU A 300 5.68 18.08 7.05
CA LEU A 300 5.92 16.71 7.51
C LEU A 300 5.60 15.69 6.40
N LEU A 301 6.55 14.78 6.16
CA LEU A 301 6.37 13.58 5.36
C LEU A 301 6.35 12.36 6.29
N CYS A 302 5.21 11.69 6.41
CA CYS A 302 5.09 10.38 7.03
C CYS A 302 5.09 9.30 5.94
N THR A 303 6.07 8.41 5.91
CA THR A 303 6.16 7.39 4.84
C THR A 303 6.66 6.04 5.35
N ALA A 304 6.23 4.93 4.72
CA ALA A 304 6.87 3.64 4.93
C ALA A 304 8.34 3.66 4.49
N PHE A 305 9.19 2.97 5.26
CA PHE A 305 10.63 2.91 5.01
C PHE A 305 11.28 1.58 5.41
N PHE A 306 10.76 0.90 6.44
CA PHE A 306 11.39 -0.27 7.04
C PHE A 306 11.47 -1.47 6.08
N GLY A 307 10.43 -1.72 5.29
CA GLY A 307 10.54 -2.66 4.16
C GLY A 307 10.47 -4.14 4.49
N GLU A 308 9.78 -4.50 5.57
CA GLU A 308 9.43 -5.88 5.80
C GLU A 308 8.54 -6.39 4.65
N THR A 309 8.95 -7.48 4.00
CA THR A 309 8.14 -8.06 2.92
C THR A 309 7.04 -8.90 3.51
N SER A 310 5.85 -8.82 2.93
CA SER A 310 4.71 -9.59 3.41
C SER A 310 4.60 -10.96 2.74
N GLY A 311 5.30 -11.25 1.64
CA GLY A 311 5.24 -12.61 1.06
C GLY A 311 6.13 -12.84 -0.14
N PHE A 312 6.30 -11.85 -1.04
CA PHE A 312 7.35 -11.92 -2.05
C PHE A 312 8.67 -11.40 -1.46
N PRO A 313 9.80 -12.12 -1.60
CA PRO A 313 9.98 -13.33 -2.40
C PRO A 313 9.82 -14.65 -1.61
N PHE A 314 9.68 -14.60 -0.28
CA PHE A 314 9.84 -15.78 0.58
C PHE A 314 8.77 -16.88 0.41
N CYS A 315 7.54 -16.51 0.05
CA CYS A 315 6.46 -17.44 -0.28
C CYS A 315 6.58 -18.03 -1.68
N ILE A 316 7.54 -17.61 -2.51
CA ILE A 316 7.66 -18.05 -3.90
C ILE A 316 8.74 -19.14 -4.02
N ASP A 317 8.33 -20.37 -4.28
CA ASP A 317 9.22 -21.54 -4.38
C ASP A 317 9.95 -21.63 -5.72
N ASN A 318 9.65 -20.73 -6.66
CA ASN A 318 10.42 -20.60 -7.89
C ASN A 318 11.85 -20.09 -7.64
N TYR A 319 12.11 -19.50 -6.46
CA TYR A 319 13.41 -18.95 -6.10
C TYR A 319 14.06 -19.76 -5.00
N ASN A 320 15.37 -19.97 -5.10
CA ASN A 320 16.18 -20.48 -4.01
C ASN A 320 16.45 -19.39 -2.95
N ASP A 321 17.04 -19.76 -1.81
CA ASP A 321 17.25 -18.83 -0.69
C ASP A 321 18.20 -17.66 -1.02
N GLN A 322 19.20 -17.88 -1.89
CA GLN A 322 20.11 -16.81 -2.31
C GLN A 322 19.37 -15.79 -3.20
N GLU A 323 18.55 -16.26 -4.13
CA GLU A 323 17.71 -15.40 -4.99
C GLU A 323 16.69 -14.63 -4.16
N LYS A 324 16.03 -15.28 -3.19
CA LYS A 324 15.10 -14.63 -2.25
C LYS A 324 15.81 -13.52 -1.48
N LYS A 325 17.01 -13.78 -0.94
CA LYS A 325 17.80 -12.78 -0.22
C LYS A 325 18.20 -11.61 -1.13
N ALA A 326 18.61 -11.88 -2.36
CA ALA A 326 18.97 -10.83 -3.32
C ALA A 326 17.77 -9.94 -3.69
N LEU A 327 16.61 -10.55 -3.98
CA LEU A 327 15.36 -9.84 -4.25
C LEU A 327 14.89 -9.01 -3.05
N HIS A 328 15.02 -9.54 -1.84
CA HIS A 328 14.69 -8.82 -0.61
C HIS A 328 15.62 -7.62 -0.38
N ASN A 329 16.93 -7.80 -0.53
CA ASN A 329 17.89 -6.70 -0.42
C ASN A 329 17.64 -5.60 -1.47
N ALA A 330 17.32 -5.99 -2.71
CA ALA A 330 16.97 -5.04 -3.77
C ALA A 330 15.69 -4.26 -3.43
N HIS A 331 14.73 -4.89 -2.75
CA HIS A 331 13.53 -4.21 -2.24
C HIS A 331 13.86 -3.18 -1.16
N LEU A 332 14.69 -3.53 -0.18
CA LEU A 332 15.11 -2.62 0.89
C LEU A 332 15.85 -1.40 0.33
N GLU A 333 16.71 -1.61 -0.65
CA GLU A 333 17.41 -0.51 -1.33
C GLU A 333 16.45 0.37 -2.14
N GLY A 334 15.47 -0.24 -2.82
CA GLY A 334 14.42 0.51 -3.52
C GLY A 334 13.62 1.44 -2.59
N LEU A 335 13.40 1.06 -1.32
CA LEU A 335 12.73 1.93 -0.35
C LEU A 335 13.58 3.13 0.06
N LYS A 336 14.91 2.98 0.11
CA LYS A 336 15.82 4.11 0.32
C LYS A 336 15.75 5.09 -0.85
N GLN A 337 15.80 4.57 -2.07
CA GLN A 337 15.68 5.38 -3.27
C GLN A 337 14.32 6.10 -3.34
N GLN A 338 13.23 5.42 -2.95
CA GLN A 338 11.92 6.05 -2.85
C GLN A 338 11.88 7.17 -1.83
N LEU A 339 12.51 7.00 -0.66
CA LEU A 339 12.60 8.07 0.34
C LEU A 339 13.38 9.26 -0.20
N GLU A 340 14.53 9.04 -0.85
CA GLU A 340 15.31 10.11 -1.49
C GLU A 340 14.48 10.86 -2.54
N ASN A 341 13.75 10.14 -3.39
CA ASN A 341 12.88 10.74 -4.40
C ASN A 341 11.78 11.58 -3.75
N LEU A 342 11.11 11.05 -2.73
CA LEU A 342 10.07 11.80 -2.00
C LEU A 342 10.64 13.06 -1.34
N ILE A 343 11.83 12.98 -0.72
CA ILE A 343 12.49 14.16 -0.14
C ILE A 343 12.80 15.20 -1.23
N ASN A 344 13.36 14.79 -2.37
CA ASN A 344 13.69 15.68 -3.48
C ASN A 344 12.44 16.39 -4.05
N ILE A 345 11.35 15.65 -4.23
CA ILE A 345 10.10 16.17 -4.82
C ILE A 345 9.35 17.06 -3.83
N THR A 346 9.21 16.60 -2.58
CA THR A 346 8.32 17.23 -1.61
C THR A 346 9.02 18.24 -0.69
N GLN A 347 10.35 18.23 -0.65
CA GLN A 347 11.20 19.12 0.15
C GLN A 347 10.68 19.30 1.59
N PRO A 348 10.51 18.19 2.36
CA PRO A 348 9.85 18.23 3.65
C PRO A 348 10.79 18.80 4.73
N ALA A 349 10.28 19.59 5.68
CA ALA A 349 11.07 19.98 6.85
C ALA A 349 11.36 18.79 7.78
N TYR A 350 10.39 17.86 7.90
CA TYR A 350 10.49 16.68 8.75
C TYR A 350 10.08 15.41 8.02
N VAL A 351 10.76 14.31 8.32
CA VAL A 351 10.39 12.95 7.87
C VAL A 351 10.11 12.09 9.10
N LEU A 352 8.94 11.44 9.14
CA LEU A 352 8.60 10.43 10.14
C LEU A 352 8.42 9.07 9.44
N PRO A 353 9.36 8.11 9.58
CA PRO A 353 9.16 6.78 9.04
C PRO A 353 8.06 6.06 9.83
N ILE A 354 7.03 5.58 9.13
CA ILE A 354 5.88 4.85 9.68
C ILE A 354 5.81 3.44 9.07
N ALA A 355 4.74 2.71 9.38
CA ALA A 355 4.56 1.30 9.01
C ALA A 355 5.75 0.45 9.51
N THR A 356 6.04 0.56 10.81
CA THR A 356 7.14 -0.17 11.47
C THR A 356 7.01 -1.68 11.30
N PRO A 357 8.09 -2.45 11.44
CA PRO A 357 8.02 -3.91 11.31
C PRO A 357 7.02 -4.57 12.25
N TYR A 358 6.58 -5.75 11.88
CA TYR A 358 5.79 -6.66 12.69
C TYR A 358 6.50 -8.02 12.77
N ILE A 359 6.02 -8.92 13.63
CA ILE A 359 6.71 -10.17 13.94
C ILE A 359 5.94 -11.34 13.35
N HIS A 360 6.68 -12.27 12.73
CA HIS A 360 6.17 -13.51 12.15
C HIS A 360 6.47 -14.73 13.04
N GLU A 361 5.63 -14.96 14.05
CA GLU A 361 5.88 -16.01 15.05
C GLU A 361 5.64 -17.44 14.53
N ARG A 362 4.86 -17.61 13.46
CA ARG A 362 4.61 -18.92 12.83
C ARG A 362 5.64 -19.30 11.76
N GLU A 363 6.62 -18.45 11.51
CA GLU A 363 7.67 -18.64 10.50
C GLU A 363 9.02 -18.19 11.08
N PRO A 364 9.54 -18.89 12.11
CA PRO A 364 10.75 -18.47 12.81
C PRO A 364 11.98 -18.36 11.90
N ALA A 365 12.04 -19.15 10.83
CA ALA A 365 13.10 -19.06 9.83
C ALA A 365 13.15 -17.69 9.11
N LEU A 366 12.01 -17.00 8.99
CA LEU A 366 11.95 -15.68 8.36
C LEU A 366 12.49 -14.56 9.24
N LYS A 367 12.60 -14.75 10.56
CA LYS A 367 13.18 -13.74 11.47
C LYS A 367 14.61 -13.37 11.09
N VAL A 368 15.34 -14.29 10.44
CA VAL A 368 16.73 -14.07 10.01
C VAL A 368 16.81 -13.49 8.59
N SER A 369 15.89 -13.87 7.70
CA SER A 369 15.97 -13.51 6.27
C SER A 369 15.13 -12.30 5.88
N ASN A 370 13.99 -12.04 6.54
CA ASN A 370 13.12 -10.88 6.32
C ASN A 370 13.61 -9.68 7.14
N THR A 371 14.82 -9.20 6.82
CA THR A 371 15.40 -8.02 7.45
C THR A 371 14.65 -6.75 7.05
N PHE A 372 14.89 -5.64 7.76
CA PHE A 372 14.29 -4.35 7.45
C PHE A 372 15.33 -3.23 7.61
N ASN A 373 15.10 -2.10 6.93
CA ASN A 373 15.84 -0.87 7.18
C ASN A 373 15.53 -0.36 8.58
N ASP A 374 16.53 0.16 9.28
CA ASP A 374 16.34 0.79 10.59
C ASP A 374 16.13 2.31 10.47
N VAL A 375 15.68 2.93 11.57
CA VAL A 375 15.47 4.40 11.61
C VAL A 375 16.77 5.20 11.43
N GLN A 376 17.94 4.63 11.74
CA GLN A 376 19.22 5.31 11.57
C GLN A 376 19.55 5.45 10.09
N GLU A 377 19.18 4.49 9.25
CA GLU A 377 19.34 4.59 7.80
C GLU A 377 18.47 5.71 7.22
N CYS A 378 17.22 5.85 7.68
CA CYS A 378 16.36 6.97 7.33
C CYS A 378 17.00 8.31 7.72
N LYS A 379 17.58 8.38 8.93
CA LYS A 379 18.31 9.55 9.41
C LYS A 379 19.52 9.88 8.54
N LYS A 380 20.33 8.90 8.14
CA LYS A 380 21.48 9.12 7.25
C LYS A 380 21.08 9.72 5.91
N ILE A 381 19.97 9.27 5.33
CA ILE A 381 19.43 9.81 4.07
C ILE A 381 19.04 11.29 4.24
N CYS A 382 18.32 11.61 5.31
CA CYS A 382 17.93 13.00 5.62
C CYS A 382 19.16 13.90 5.90
N ASP A 383 20.14 13.39 6.65
CA ASP A 383 21.38 14.10 6.96
C ASP A 383 22.21 14.35 5.69
N LEU A 384 22.28 13.38 4.77
CA LEU A 384 22.98 13.51 3.50
C LEU A 384 22.33 14.58 2.61
N TYR A 385 21.00 14.55 2.48
CA TYR A 385 20.25 15.57 1.75
C TYR A 385 20.49 16.97 2.34
N SER A 386 20.44 17.10 3.67
CA SER A 386 20.64 18.38 4.38
C SER A 386 22.04 18.96 4.20
N ARG A 387 23.07 18.12 3.98
CA ARG A 387 24.43 18.59 3.70
C ARG A 387 24.55 19.26 2.33
N THR A 388 23.79 18.79 1.34
CA THR A 388 23.76 19.34 -0.02
C THR A 388 22.72 20.44 -0.20
N HIS A 389 21.70 20.51 0.67
CA HIS A 389 20.62 21.50 0.65
C HIS A 389 20.53 22.28 1.97
N ARG A 390 21.55 23.09 2.26
CA ARG A 390 21.69 23.77 3.57
C ARG A 390 20.58 24.77 3.89
N GLU A 391 19.92 25.33 2.88
CA GLU A 391 18.83 26.29 3.04
C GLU A 391 17.49 25.63 3.39
N THR A 392 17.34 24.34 3.06
CA THR A 392 16.13 23.54 3.29
C THR A 392 16.48 22.18 3.92
N PRO A 393 17.06 22.18 5.14
CA PRO A 393 17.45 20.94 5.80
C PRO A 393 16.23 20.10 6.18
N VAL A 394 16.41 18.78 6.17
CA VAL A 394 15.39 17.77 6.47
C VAL A 394 15.76 17.06 7.76
N LYS A 395 14.83 17.00 8.72
CA LYS A 395 15.05 16.30 9.99
C LYS A 395 14.27 14.99 10.05
N CYS A 396 14.97 13.89 10.30
CA CYS A 396 14.35 12.61 10.57
C CYS A 396 13.86 12.53 12.03
N LEU A 397 12.60 12.12 12.21
CA LEU A 397 11.93 11.89 13.48
C LEU A 397 11.92 10.38 13.80
N THR A 398 11.84 10.03 15.09
CA THR A 398 11.78 8.63 15.52
C THR A 398 10.34 8.24 15.89
N PRO A 399 9.78 7.17 15.31
CA PRO A 399 8.43 6.71 15.66
C PRO A 399 8.42 6.09 17.05
N THR A 400 7.87 6.82 18.02
CA THR A 400 7.73 6.39 19.42
C THR A 400 6.34 6.74 19.92
N ASP A 401 5.75 5.85 20.70
CA ASP A 401 4.36 5.95 21.17
C ASP A 401 4.21 6.75 22.46
N ASP A 402 5.31 7.09 23.12
CA ASP A 402 5.39 7.93 24.32
C ASP A 402 5.64 9.41 24.01
N LEU A 403 5.57 9.85 22.74
CA LEU A 403 5.92 11.21 22.33
C LEU A 403 4.80 11.87 21.52
N THR A 404 4.36 13.04 21.97
CA THR A 404 3.51 13.94 21.17
C THR A 404 4.36 15.06 20.59
N LEU A 405 4.19 15.31 19.30
CA LEU A 405 4.83 16.40 18.56
C LEU A 405 3.78 17.47 18.26
N GLU A 406 4.07 18.72 18.60
CA GLU A 406 3.27 19.88 18.24
C GLU A 406 4.07 20.78 17.31
N PHE A 407 3.57 20.93 16.10
CA PHE A 407 4.12 21.80 15.08
C PHE A 407 3.46 23.16 15.21
N LYS A 408 4.29 24.19 15.31
CA LYS A 408 3.91 25.59 15.37
C LYS A 408 4.38 26.29 14.09
N VAL A 409 4.08 27.57 13.99
CA VAL A 409 4.43 28.42 12.83
C VAL A 409 5.88 28.26 12.36
N ALA A 410 6.83 28.25 13.29
CA ALA A 410 8.27 28.27 12.99
C ALA A 410 9.08 27.17 13.69
N ASP A 411 8.46 26.38 14.58
CA ASP A 411 9.18 25.40 15.39
C ASP A 411 8.32 24.17 15.70
N MET A 412 8.94 23.10 16.18
CA MET A 412 8.29 21.87 16.66
C MET A 412 8.67 21.65 18.13
N VAL A 413 7.68 21.65 19.01
CA VAL A 413 7.84 21.25 20.41
C VAL A 413 7.39 19.82 20.61
N GLN A 414 7.91 19.16 21.65
CA GLN A 414 7.58 17.78 21.95
C GLN A 414 7.54 17.55 23.46
N TRP A 415 6.70 16.63 23.91
CA TRP A 415 6.63 16.19 25.31
C TRP A 415 6.31 14.71 25.39
N LYS A 416 6.69 14.12 26.53
CA LYS A 416 6.40 12.72 26.82
C LYS A 416 4.98 12.54 27.33
N GLU A 417 4.33 11.50 26.85
CA GLU A 417 3.05 11.02 27.33
C GLU A 417 3.27 9.94 28.39
N ASP A 418 2.42 9.92 29.41
CA ASP A 418 2.35 8.80 30.34
C ASP A 418 1.60 7.65 29.65
N ILE A 419 2.24 6.49 29.53
CA ILE A 419 1.72 5.36 28.75
C ILE A 419 1.64 4.07 29.54
N HIS A 420 0.54 3.36 29.34
CA HIS A 420 0.27 2.07 29.98
C HIS A 420 0.22 0.98 28.93
N VAL A 421 1.36 0.31 28.73
CA VAL A 421 1.54 -0.76 27.73
C VAL A 421 0.57 -1.92 27.99
N LEU A 422 -0.10 -2.37 26.93
CA LEU A 422 -1.00 -3.52 26.97
C LEU A 422 -0.22 -4.84 26.99
N LYS A 423 -0.91 -5.91 27.39
CA LYS A 423 -0.31 -7.25 27.35
C LYS A 423 -0.07 -7.67 25.91
N LYS A 424 1.12 -8.22 25.63
CA LYS A 424 1.43 -8.83 24.33
C LYS A 424 0.54 -10.05 24.06
N GLU A 425 0.25 -10.22 22.78
CA GLU A 425 -0.52 -11.36 22.28
C GLU A 425 0.24 -12.68 22.43
N VAL A 426 -0.52 -13.79 22.46
CA VAL A 426 0.04 -15.15 22.54
C VAL A 426 -0.25 -15.88 21.21
N PRO A 427 0.69 -15.89 20.24
CA PRO A 427 0.47 -16.41 18.90
C PRO A 427 -0.10 -17.83 18.83
N VAL A 428 0.33 -18.71 19.72
CA VAL A 428 -0.14 -20.10 19.79
C VAL A 428 -1.65 -20.19 20.01
N LYS A 429 -2.24 -19.28 20.81
CA LYS A 429 -3.69 -19.24 21.02
C LYS A 429 -4.45 -18.91 19.73
N TYR A 430 -3.94 -17.98 18.93
CA TYR A 430 -4.52 -17.65 17.62
C TYR A 430 -4.40 -18.85 16.67
N ALA A 431 -3.26 -19.53 16.66
CA ALA A 431 -3.09 -20.73 15.85
C ALA A 431 -4.09 -21.84 16.17
N GLN A 432 -4.26 -22.11 17.46
CA GLN A 432 -5.25 -23.07 17.94
C GLN A 432 -6.68 -22.63 17.62
N PHE A 433 -6.99 -21.33 17.70
CA PHE A 433 -8.28 -20.80 17.31
C PHE A 433 -8.62 -21.14 15.86
N TYR A 434 -7.74 -20.84 14.90
CA TYR A 434 -8.00 -21.14 13.49
C TYR A 434 -8.15 -22.64 13.24
N ALA A 435 -7.26 -23.45 13.81
CA ALA A 435 -7.29 -24.90 13.66
C ALA A 435 -8.55 -25.57 14.24
N LYS A 436 -9.10 -25.01 15.33
CA LYS A 436 -10.34 -25.50 15.97
C LYS A 436 -11.59 -24.99 15.25
N THR A 437 -11.56 -23.77 14.73
CA THR A 437 -12.76 -23.08 14.22
C THR A 437 -13.05 -23.43 12.76
N PHE A 438 -12.02 -23.58 11.93
CA PHE A 438 -12.18 -23.69 10.49
C PHE A 438 -11.80 -25.08 9.98
N THR A 439 -12.76 -25.75 9.34
CA THR A 439 -12.56 -27.06 8.72
C THR A 439 -12.60 -26.94 7.21
N TYR A 440 -11.55 -27.42 6.54
CA TYR A 440 -11.48 -27.37 5.09
C TYR A 440 -12.43 -28.38 4.43
N GLU A 441 -13.25 -27.89 3.50
CA GLU A 441 -14.11 -28.71 2.66
C GLU A 441 -13.92 -28.31 1.18
N PRO A 442 -13.51 -29.25 0.30
CA PRO A 442 -13.23 -28.93 -1.10
C PRO A 442 -14.47 -28.42 -1.86
N GLN A 443 -15.66 -28.87 -1.47
CA GLN A 443 -16.92 -28.43 -2.07
C GLN A 443 -17.19 -26.93 -1.82
N LYS A 444 -16.89 -26.43 -0.61
CA LYS A 444 -16.99 -25.00 -0.29
C LYS A 444 -16.04 -24.17 -1.13
N LEU A 445 -14.79 -24.63 -1.31
CA LEU A 445 -13.82 -23.97 -2.17
C LEU A 445 -14.28 -23.94 -3.63
N MET A 446 -14.71 -25.06 -4.20
CA MET A 446 -15.20 -25.11 -5.58
C MET A 446 -16.43 -24.22 -5.78
N GLY A 447 -17.36 -24.22 -4.81
CA GLY A 447 -18.51 -23.32 -4.81
C GLY A 447 -18.11 -21.84 -4.78
N PHE A 448 -17.16 -21.47 -3.91
CA PHE A 448 -16.62 -20.12 -3.84
C PHE A 448 -15.98 -19.70 -5.17
N LEU A 449 -15.12 -20.54 -5.76
CA LEU A 449 -14.43 -20.24 -7.02
C LEU A 449 -15.42 -20.10 -8.19
N LYS A 450 -16.46 -20.94 -8.22
CA LYS A 450 -17.53 -20.85 -9.22
C LYS A 450 -18.31 -19.55 -9.09
N LEU A 451 -18.66 -19.15 -7.87
CA LEU A 451 -19.39 -17.90 -7.60
C LEU A 451 -18.51 -16.66 -7.82
N ALA A 452 -17.18 -16.79 -7.68
CA ALA A 452 -16.24 -15.71 -7.94
C ALA A 452 -16.23 -15.25 -9.40
N GLY A 453 -16.56 -16.14 -10.34
CA GLY A 453 -16.70 -15.79 -11.76
C GLY A 453 -15.42 -15.30 -12.44
N TYR A 454 -14.24 -15.54 -11.84
CA TYR A 454 -12.95 -15.18 -12.43
C TYR A 454 -12.69 -16.02 -13.68
N LYS A 455 -12.33 -15.36 -14.79
CA LYS A 455 -12.03 -16.00 -16.08
C LYS A 455 -10.67 -15.56 -16.60
N ALA A 456 -9.81 -16.52 -16.87
CA ALA A 456 -8.48 -16.30 -17.45
C ALA A 456 -7.94 -17.62 -18.02
N ASN A 457 -6.97 -17.55 -18.93
CA ASN A 457 -6.16 -18.71 -19.34
C ASN A 457 -5.18 -19.08 -18.21
N GLN A 458 -5.73 -19.55 -17.09
CA GLN A 458 -5.01 -19.83 -15.86
C GLN A 458 -5.57 -21.09 -15.19
N ILE A 459 -4.65 -21.96 -14.74
CA ILE A 459 -4.95 -23.14 -13.94
C ILE A 459 -4.31 -22.95 -12.57
N VAL A 460 -5.09 -23.11 -11.50
CA VAL A 460 -4.61 -23.01 -10.12
C VAL A 460 -4.95 -24.27 -9.35
N SER A 461 -3.93 -24.91 -8.79
CA SER A 461 -4.09 -26.03 -7.87
C SER A 461 -4.00 -25.51 -6.43
N PHE A 462 -5.12 -25.55 -5.71
CA PHE A 462 -5.19 -25.23 -4.28
C PHE A 462 -4.86 -26.50 -3.49
N ILE A 463 -3.73 -26.48 -2.80
CA ILE A 463 -3.13 -27.65 -2.14
C ILE A 463 -3.15 -27.42 -0.62
N PRO A 464 -4.11 -27.99 0.13
CA PRO A 464 -4.14 -27.84 1.58
C PRO A 464 -3.01 -28.60 2.26
N THR A 465 -2.21 -27.91 3.07
CA THR A 465 -1.04 -28.47 3.76
C THR A 465 -1.14 -28.38 5.28
N ASN A 466 -0.23 -29.08 5.95
CA ASN A 466 0.09 -28.89 7.37
C ASN A 466 0.83 -27.54 7.60
N GLU A 467 1.16 -27.24 8.86
CA GLU A 467 1.75 -25.96 9.31
C GLU A 467 3.05 -25.58 8.56
N ASN A 468 3.90 -26.56 8.27
CA ASN A 468 5.22 -26.36 7.64
C ASN A 468 5.23 -26.61 6.11
N PHE A 469 4.07 -26.79 5.48
CA PHE A 469 3.91 -27.00 4.02
C PHE A 469 4.52 -28.29 3.43
N GLU A 470 4.94 -29.23 4.28
CA GLU A 470 5.61 -30.47 3.84
C GLU A 470 4.62 -31.55 3.39
N GLN A 471 3.44 -31.62 4.01
CA GLN A 471 2.45 -32.67 3.79
C GLN A 471 1.15 -32.10 3.23
N VAL A 472 0.59 -32.76 2.21
CA VAL A 472 -0.79 -32.52 1.76
C VAL A 472 -1.72 -33.25 2.72
N VAL A 473 -2.64 -32.52 3.34
CA VAL A 473 -3.45 -33.04 4.47
C VAL A 473 -4.96 -33.03 4.20
N ALA A 474 -5.37 -32.57 3.02
CA ALA A 474 -6.75 -32.62 2.57
C ALA A 474 -6.83 -32.67 1.03
N PRO A 475 -8.01 -32.96 0.44
CA PRO A 475 -8.16 -33.05 -1.01
C PRO A 475 -7.72 -31.78 -1.74
N ILE A 476 -7.01 -31.95 -2.87
CA ILE A 476 -6.54 -30.85 -3.72
C ILE A 476 -7.66 -30.45 -4.68
N VAL A 477 -7.89 -29.15 -4.85
CA VAL A 477 -8.81 -28.61 -5.86
C VAL A 477 -8.01 -27.99 -7.00
N GLU A 478 -8.19 -28.50 -8.21
CA GLU A 478 -7.73 -27.85 -9.44
C GLU A 478 -8.84 -26.96 -9.99
N ALA A 479 -8.48 -25.70 -10.27
CA ALA A 479 -9.34 -24.70 -10.85
C ALA A 479 -8.80 -24.29 -12.23
N ASN A 480 -9.47 -24.72 -13.28
CA ASN A 480 -9.22 -24.22 -14.63
C ASN A 480 -10.19 -23.06 -14.91
N PHE A 481 -9.68 -21.83 -14.83
CA PHE A 481 -10.49 -20.62 -14.98
C PHE A 481 -10.86 -20.32 -16.43
N ALA A 482 -10.25 -20.97 -17.44
CA ALA A 482 -10.65 -20.80 -18.82
C ALA A 482 -11.92 -21.61 -19.12
N THR A 483 -11.92 -22.87 -18.68
CA THR A 483 -13.05 -23.80 -18.90
C THR A 483 -14.10 -23.74 -17.79
N GLN A 484 -13.84 -22.96 -16.72
CA GLN A 484 -14.67 -22.91 -15.52
C GLN A 484 -14.87 -24.31 -14.88
N SER A 485 -13.83 -25.14 -14.98
CA SER A 485 -13.81 -26.50 -14.41
C SER A 485 -13.11 -26.47 -13.06
N PHE A 486 -13.81 -26.95 -12.02
CA PHE A 486 -13.31 -27.04 -10.65
C PHE A 486 -13.51 -28.47 -10.18
N LYS A 487 -12.43 -29.18 -9.86
CA LYS A 487 -12.48 -30.61 -9.53
C LYS A 487 -11.45 -30.97 -8.48
N VAL A 488 -11.79 -32.00 -7.70
CA VAL A 488 -10.84 -32.64 -6.79
C VAL A 488 -9.90 -33.54 -7.61
N ILE A 489 -8.60 -33.43 -7.37
CA ILE A 489 -7.58 -34.23 -8.06
C ILE A 489 -6.62 -34.90 -7.08
N PRO A 490 -6.02 -36.06 -7.42
CA PRO A 490 -4.93 -36.63 -6.66
C PRO A 490 -3.62 -35.85 -6.87
N LYS A 491 -2.68 -35.94 -5.91
CA LYS A 491 -1.36 -35.28 -6.00
C LYS A 491 -0.56 -35.71 -7.24
N SER A 492 -0.73 -36.95 -7.70
CA SER A 492 0.01 -37.53 -8.83
C SER A 492 -0.27 -36.88 -10.18
N VAL A 493 -1.36 -36.11 -10.31
CA VAL A 493 -1.73 -35.45 -11.58
C VAL A 493 -1.53 -33.93 -11.55
N LEU A 494 -0.83 -33.41 -10.52
CA LEU A 494 -0.47 -32.00 -10.47
C LEU A 494 0.42 -31.62 -11.67
N ILE A 495 0.03 -30.57 -12.37
CA ILE A 495 0.79 -30.02 -13.48
C ILE A 495 1.65 -28.84 -13.03
N GLU A 496 2.79 -28.65 -13.71
CA GLU A 496 3.67 -27.48 -13.52
C GLU A 496 3.63 -26.51 -14.71
N SER A 497 3.06 -26.94 -15.83
CA SER A 497 2.96 -26.17 -17.06
C SER A 497 1.79 -26.67 -17.90
N ALA A 498 1.23 -25.78 -18.72
CA ALA A 498 0.27 -26.12 -19.74
C ALA A 498 0.38 -25.08 -20.87
N GLN A 499 0.43 -25.52 -22.11
CA GLN A 499 0.61 -24.64 -23.27
C GLN A 499 -0.53 -23.62 -23.36
N GLY A 500 -0.19 -22.33 -23.41
CA GLY A 500 -1.17 -21.25 -23.49
C GLY A 500 -1.83 -20.87 -22.15
N TYR A 501 -1.43 -21.51 -21.05
CA TYR A 501 -1.95 -21.24 -19.70
C TYR A 501 -0.85 -20.74 -18.77
N ARG A 502 -1.24 -19.88 -17.84
CA ARG A 502 -0.49 -19.68 -16.59
C ARG A 502 -0.86 -20.79 -15.61
N VAL A 503 0.11 -21.46 -15.01
CA VAL A 503 -0.11 -22.53 -14.04
C VAL A 503 0.44 -22.11 -12.68
N MET A 504 -0.37 -22.22 -11.63
CA MET A 504 0.05 -21.92 -10.25
C MET A 504 -0.34 -23.05 -9.31
N GLN A 505 0.62 -23.55 -8.55
CA GLN A 505 0.40 -24.40 -7.39
C GLN A 505 0.45 -23.52 -6.15
N LEU A 506 -0.68 -23.43 -5.45
CA LEU A 506 -0.85 -22.63 -4.23
C LEU A 506 -1.01 -23.59 -3.05
N ARG A 507 0.09 -23.86 -2.34
CA ARG A 507 0.10 -24.62 -1.08
C ARG A 507 -0.32 -23.69 0.05
N VAL A 508 -1.31 -24.07 0.85
CA VAL A 508 -1.87 -23.22 1.91
C VAL A 508 -2.18 -24.07 3.14
N ARG A 509 -1.93 -23.55 4.34
CA ARG A 509 -2.39 -24.19 5.59
C ARG A 509 -3.91 -24.39 5.56
N LYS A 510 -4.37 -25.62 5.81
CA LYS A 510 -5.77 -26.02 5.55
C LYS A 510 -6.80 -25.13 6.26
N GLU A 511 -6.54 -24.77 7.51
CA GLU A 511 -7.45 -23.99 8.35
C GLU A 511 -7.50 -22.53 7.90
N ILE A 512 -6.40 -22.01 7.38
CA ILE A 512 -6.33 -20.66 6.82
C ILE A 512 -7.10 -20.61 5.50
N LEU A 513 -6.92 -21.59 4.62
CA LEU A 513 -7.69 -21.69 3.39
C LEU A 513 -9.19 -21.76 3.68
N ALA A 514 -9.60 -22.59 4.65
CA ALA A 514 -10.99 -22.65 5.09
C ALA A 514 -11.51 -21.29 5.60
N CYS A 515 -10.75 -20.61 6.47
CA CYS A 515 -11.10 -19.30 7.01
C CYS A 515 -11.31 -18.25 5.91
N VAL A 516 -10.40 -18.18 4.93
CA VAL A 516 -10.46 -17.23 3.81
C VAL A 516 -11.72 -17.45 2.99
N ILE A 517 -12.04 -18.71 2.69
CA ILE A 517 -13.19 -19.07 1.85
C ILE A 517 -14.51 -18.84 2.58
N GLU A 518 -14.64 -19.27 3.83
CA GLU A 518 -15.89 -19.14 4.60
C GLU A 518 -16.25 -17.67 4.88
N ASN A 519 -15.24 -16.83 5.10
CA ASN A 519 -15.40 -15.43 5.46
C ASN A 519 -15.19 -14.45 4.29
N HIS A 520 -14.93 -14.94 3.08
CA HIS A 520 -14.68 -14.13 1.87
C HIS A 520 -13.58 -13.08 2.08
N LEU A 521 -12.48 -13.51 2.71
CA LEU A 521 -11.34 -12.64 3.01
C LEU A 521 -10.47 -12.45 1.76
N PRO A 522 -9.70 -11.34 1.69
CA PRO A 522 -8.75 -11.15 0.61
C PRO A 522 -7.74 -12.30 0.56
N PHE A 523 -7.45 -12.82 -0.63
CA PHE A 523 -6.41 -13.86 -0.77
C PHE A 523 -5.03 -13.36 -0.34
N GLU A 524 -4.79 -12.05 -0.43
CA GLU A 524 -3.58 -11.43 0.12
C GLU A 524 -3.37 -11.70 1.61
N GLU A 525 -4.40 -11.98 2.41
CA GLU A 525 -4.21 -12.37 3.82
C GLU A 525 -3.33 -13.63 3.95
N MET A 526 -3.46 -14.59 3.00
CA MET A 526 -2.64 -15.80 2.99
C MET A 526 -1.19 -15.47 2.64
N LEU A 527 -0.99 -14.64 1.62
CA LEU A 527 0.33 -14.25 1.16
C LEU A 527 1.05 -13.43 2.23
N ARG A 528 0.39 -12.39 2.74
CA ARG A 528 0.90 -11.44 3.74
C ARG A 528 1.18 -12.07 5.11
N GLY A 529 0.42 -13.12 5.45
CA GLY A 529 0.60 -13.87 6.69
C GLY A 529 1.57 -15.04 6.58
N PHE A 530 2.25 -15.20 5.43
CA PHE A 530 3.12 -16.35 5.14
C PHE A 530 2.43 -17.71 5.23
N HIS A 531 1.11 -17.74 5.08
CA HIS A 531 0.28 -18.94 5.16
C HIS A 531 0.24 -19.75 3.85
N CYS A 532 1.02 -19.36 2.85
CA CYS A 532 1.12 -20.08 1.59
C CYS A 532 2.54 -20.20 1.04
N ARG A 533 2.71 -21.16 0.12
CA ARG A 533 3.88 -21.32 -0.75
C ARG A 533 3.40 -21.49 -2.19
N ILE A 534 4.03 -20.76 -3.10
CA ILE A 534 3.60 -20.59 -4.49
C ILE A 534 4.70 -21.09 -5.41
N LYS A 535 4.35 -22.04 -6.28
CA LYS A 535 5.14 -22.39 -7.46
C LYS A 535 4.32 -22.07 -8.69
N ARG A 536 4.87 -21.29 -9.62
CA ARG A 536 4.14 -20.80 -10.79
C ARG A 536 4.94 -20.86 -12.09
N ASN A 537 4.24 -20.93 -13.20
CA ASN A 537 4.81 -20.95 -14.54
C ASN A 537 3.89 -20.20 -15.53
N PRO A 538 4.38 -19.17 -16.25
CA PRO A 538 5.69 -18.52 -16.07
C PRO A 538 5.84 -17.92 -14.68
N ASN A 539 7.08 -17.73 -14.22
CA ASN A 539 7.35 -17.08 -12.93
C ASN A 539 7.15 -15.56 -13.01
N ALA A 540 5.88 -15.13 -13.07
CA ALA A 540 5.49 -13.73 -13.16
C ALA A 540 4.24 -13.46 -12.31
N TYR A 541 4.14 -12.26 -11.73
CA TYR A 541 3.03 -11.89 -10.85
C TYR A 541 1.67 -11.86 -11.55
N GLU A 542 0.73 -12.63 -11.02
CA GLU A 542 -0.62 -12.82 -11.54
C GLU A 542 -1.57 -11.72 -11.06
N ALA A 543 -1.28 -10.47 -11.43
CA ALA A 543 -1.97 -9.28 -10.93
C ALA A 543 -3.51 -9.37 -11.00
N ASN A 544 -4.08 -9.87 -12.10
CA ASN A 544 -5.52 -10.00 -12.25
C ASN A 544 -6.14 -11.02 -11.29
N PHE A 545 -5.45 -12.13 -11.01
CA PHE A 545 -5.90 -13.15 -10.07
C PHE A 545 -5.92 -12.57 -8.65
N TRP A 546 -4.80 -11.98 -8.22
CA TRP A 546 -4.69 -11.39 -6.89
C TRP A 546 -5.65 -10.22 -6.70
N HIS A 547 -5.79 -9.36 -7.71
CA HIS A 547 -6.74 -8.24 -7.68
C HIS A 547 -8.19 -8.74 -7.58
N HIS A 548 -8.57 -9.75 -8.37
CA HIS A 548 -9.91 -10.31 -8.32
C HIS A 548 -10.25 -10.87 -6.95
N PHE A 549 -9.40 -11.75 -6.39
CA PHE A 549 -9.68 -12.43 -5.12
C PHE A 549 -9.33 -11.60 -3.88
N SER A 550 -8.68 -10.44 -4.02
CA SER A 550 -8.36 -9.56 -2.90
C SER A 550 -9.19 -8.28 -2.87
N HIS A 551 -9.73 -7.83 -4.01
CA HIS A 551 -10.47 -6.57 -4.12
C HIS A 551 -11.87 -6.73 -4.70
N LEU A 552 -12.03 -7.37 -5.86
CA LEU A 552 -13.34 -7.43 -6.54
C LEU A 552 -14.28 -8.43 -5.87
N TYR A 553 -13.79 -9.64 -5.63
CA TYR A 553 -14.48 -10.74 -4.98
C TYR A 553 -14.01 -10.94 -3.53
N SER A 554 -13.76 -9.83 -2.84
CA SER A 554 -13.61 -9.80 -1.39
C SER A 554 -14.75 -9.00 -0.77
N SER A 555 -15.39 -9.62 0.21
CA SER A 555 -16.44 -9.00 1.01
C SER A 555 -16.32 -9.59 2.42
N PRO A 556 -15.26 -9.22 3.16
CA PRO A 556 -14.95 -9.85 4.45
C PRO A 556 -16.17 -9.81 5.34
N LYS A 557 -16.69 -10.97 5.72
CA LYS A 557 -17.80 -11.05 6.69
C LYS A 557 -17.28 -10.60 8.04
N ALA A 558 -18.15 -10.04 8.89
CA ALA A 558 -17.79 -9.86 10.29
C ALA A 558 -17.50 -11.23 10.92
N TYR A 559 -16.23 -11.45 11.27
CA TYR A 559 -15.81 -12.58 12.08
C TYR A 559 -14.88 -12.05 13.17
N SER A 560 -15.04 -12.57 14.38
CA SER A 560 -14.26 -12.16 15.53
C SER A 560 -13.41 -13.32 16.02
N VAL A 561 -12.12 -13.07 16.24
CA VAL A 561 -11.28 -14.01 16.98
C VAL A 561 -11.60 -13.84 18.46
N THR A 562 -12.22 -14.86 19.06
CA THR A 562 -12.45 -14.91 20.51
C THR A 562 -11.54 -15.96 21.09
N LEU A 563 -10.52 -15.52 21.84
CA LEU A 563 -9.63 -16.42 22.55
C LEU A 563 -10.26 -16.76 23.91
N GLY A 564 -10.38 -18.05 24.18
CA GLY A 564 -10.78 -18.57 25.50
C GLY A 564 -9.71 -18.43 26.57
#